data_AF-A0A961WZC3-F1
#
_entry.id   AF-A0A961WZC3-F1
#
_cell.length_a   1.000
_cell.length_b   1.000
_cell.length_c   1.000
_cell.angle_alpha   90.00
_cell.angle_beta   90.00
_cell.angle_gamma   90.00
#
_symmetry.space_group_name_H-M   'P 1'
#
loop_
_entity.id
_entity.type
_entity.pdbx_description
1 polymer ?
#
loop_
_entity_poly.entity_id
_entity_poly.type
_entity_poly.pdbx_seq_one_letter_code
_entity_poly.pdbx_strand_id
1 'polypeptide(L)'
;MPRLVKFVLKWNAVGIALGWAVLALLLATGIGNLGSMVFRQSGGLIGLLILMLSFGVTFGQVTVMAAVLSLADSKGGGDANSRLERWKAGHSAELDEDRPLP
;
A
#
# COMPACT_ATOMS: atom_id res chain seq x y z
N MET A 1 -0.01 -0.04 20.32
CA MET A 1 0.41 -0.49 18.97
C MET A 1 1.20 0.61 18.28
N PRO A 2 2.41 0.31 17.73
CA PRO A 2 3.24 1.25 16.99
C PRO A 2 2.50 1.92 15.84
N ARG A 3 2.82 3.19 15.53
CA ARG A 3 2.12 3.99 14.50
C ARG A 3 2.16 3.33 13.11
N LEU A 4 3.26 2.66 12.79
CA LEU A 4 3.46 1.97 11.52
C LEU A 4 2.50 0.77 11.35
N VAL A 5 2.31 -0.01 12.42
CA VAL A 5 1.39 -1.17 12.40
C VAL A 5 -0.04 -0.72 12.15
N LYS A 6 -0.48 0.39 12.79
CA LYS A 6 -1.83 0.95 12.56
C LYS A 6 -2.01 1.45 11.13
N PHE A 7 -0.96 2.03 10.54
CA PHE A 7 -0.99 2.48 9.15
C PHE A 7 -1.17 1.31 8.19
N VAL A 8 -0.35 0.27 8.33
CA VAL A 8 -0.42 -0.94 7.49
C VAL A 8 -1.80 -1.60 7.62
N LEU A 9 -2.30 -1.79 8.85
CA LEU A 9 -3.60 -2.42 9.08
C LEU A 9 -4.75 -1.65 8.42
N LYS A 10 -4.74 -0.31 8.53
CA LYS A 10 -5.80 0.54 7.97
C LYS A 10 -5.86 0.40 6.44
N TRP A 11 -4.72 0.53 5.76
CA TRP A 11 -4.67 0.48 4.30
C TRP A 11 -4.85 -0.92 3.75
N ASN A 12 -4.40 -1.94 4.49
CA ASN A 12 -4.64 -3.33 4.15
C ASN A 12 -6.15 -3.67 4.20
N ALA A 13 -6.85 -3.23 5.25
CA ALA A 13 -8.31 -3.41 5.34
C ALA A 13 -9.06 -2.70 4.20
N VAL A 14 -8.64 -1.49 3.82
CA VAL A 14 -9.21 -0.77 2.66
C VAL A 14 -8.95 -1.54 1.36
N GLY A 15 -7.75 -2.10 1.18
CA GLY A 15 -7.41 -2.91 0.01
C GLY A 15 -8.23 -4.19 -0.08
N ILE A 16 -8.41 -4.90 1.04
CA ILE A 16 -9.27 -6.09 1.10
C ILE A 16 -10.70 -5.75 0.70
N ALA A 17 -11.26 -4.67 1.26
CA ALA A 17 -12.61 -4.23 0.93
C ALA A 17 -12.76 -3.90 -0.57
N LEU A 18 -11.77 -3.22 -1.14
CA LEU A 18 -11.75 -2.91 -2.58
C LEU A 18 -11.63 -4.18 -3.42
N GLY A 19 -10.78 -5.13 -3.03
CA GLY A 19 -10.62 -6.41 -3.71
C GLY A 19 -11.92 -7.23 -3.70
N TRP A 20 -12.67 -7.21 -2.60
CA TRP A 20 -13.99 -7.85 -2.54
C TRP A 20 -15.04 -7.15 -3.39
N ALA A 21 -15.01 -5.82 -3.49
CA ALA A 21 -15.89 -5.08 -4.39
C ALA A 21 -15.63 -5.44 -5.86
N VAL A 22 -14.36 -5.54 -6.26
CA VAL A 22 -13.96 -5.98 -7.61
C VAL A 22 -14.38 -7.42 -7.85
N LEU A 23 -14.17 -8.31 -6.88
CA LEU A 23 -14.60 -9.71 -6.96
C LEU A 23 -16.11 -9.84 -7.13
N ALA A 24 -16.90 -9.08 -6.36
CA ALA A 24 -18.36 -9.06 -6.47
C ALA A 24 -18.81 -8.58 -7.85
N LEU A 25 -18.14 -7.56 -8.40
CA LEU A 25 -18.38 -7.07 -9.76
C LEU A 25 -18.07 -8.15 -10.80
N LEU A 26 -16.98 -8.90 -10.62
CA LEU A 26 -16.58 -10.00 -11.51
C LEU A 26 -17.61 -11.14 -11.50
N LEU A 27 -18.11 -11.48 -10.32
CA LEU A 27 -19.15 -12.49 -10.14
C LEU A 27 -20.49 -12.03 -10.76
N ALA A 28 -20.84 -10.75 -10.62
CA ALA A 28 -22.06 -10.17 -11.19
C ALA A 28 -22.01 -10.07 -12.72
N THR A 29 -20.85 -9.72 -13.29
CA THR A 29 -20.65 -9.61 -14.75
C THR A 29 -20.45 -10.97 -15.43
N GLY A 30 -20.24 -12.04 -14.66
CA GLY A 30 -20.14 -13.40 -15.19
C GLY A 30 -18.94 -13.63 -16.11
N ILE A 31 -17.90 -12.79 -16.03
CA ILE A 31 -16.70 -12.88 -16.87
C ILE A 31 -16.09 -14.27 -16.71
N GLY A 32 -15.99 -15.01 -17.82
CA GLY A 32 -15.41 -16.37 -17.84
C GLY A 32 -16.30 -17.47 -17.24
N ASN A 33 -17.60 -17.24 -17.03
CA ASN A 33 -18.54 -18.21 -16.48
C ASN A 33 -18.20 -18.68 -15.04
N LEU A 34 -17.29 -17.95 -14.35
CA LEU A 34 -16.76 -18.25 -13.01
C LEU A 34 -17.87 -18.34 -11.96
N GLY A 35 -18.86 -17.44 -12.01
CA GLY A 35 -20.01 -17.49 -11.12
C GLY A 35 -20.76 -18.81 -11.23
N SER A 36 -21.07 -19.26 -12.45
CA SER A 36 -21.76 -20.54 -12.64
C SER A 36 -20.89 -21.74 -12.24
N MET A 37 -19.57 -21.63 -12.37
CA MET A 37 -18.62 -22.69 -12.00
C MET A 37 -18.54 -22.86 -10.47
N VAL A 38 -18.50 -21.74 -9.74
CA VAL A 38 -18.53 -21.71 -8.28
C VAL A 38 -19.90 -22.17 -7.76
N PHE A 39 -21.01 -21.73 -8.35
CA PHE A 39 -22.34 -22.08 -7.84
C PHE A 39 -22.85 -23.47 -8.26
N ARG A 40 -22.33 -24.10 -9.33
CA ARG A 40 -22.73 -25.46 -9.74
C ARG A 40 -21.99 -26.59 -9.02
N GLN A 41 -20.78 -26.34 -8.51
CA GLN A 41 -19.95 -27.41 -7.94
C GLN A 41 -20.27 -27.57 -6.45
N SER A 42 -20.33 -28.82 -5.97
CA SER A 42 -20.62 -29.18 -4.58
C SER A 42 -19.66 -28.58 -3.54
N GLY A 43 -18.52 -28.03 -3.98
CA GLY A 43 -17.53 -27.29 -3.18
C GLY A 43 -17.52 -25.77 -3.39
N GLY A 44 -18.57 -25.19 -3.97
CA GLY A 44 -18.64 -23.76 -4.34
C GLY A 44 -18.25 -22.77 -3.25
N LEU A 45 -18.60 -23.07 -1.98
CA LEU A 45 -18.27 -22.22 -0.85
C LEU A 45 -16.75 -22.10 -0.61
N ILE A 46 -16.02 -23.20 -0.78
CA ILE A 46 -14.56 -23.25 -0.64
C ILE A 46 -13.88 -22.49 -1.77
N GLY A 47 -14.39 -22.64 -3.00
CA GLY A 47 -13.92 -21.86 -4.15
C GLY A 47 -14.09 -20.36 -3.94
N LEU A 48 -15.26 -19.94 -3.43
CA LEU A 48 -15.53 -18.54 -3.10
C LEU A 48 -14.59 -18.01 -2.01
N LEU A 49 -14.34 -18.79 -0.96
CA LEU A 49 -13.42 -18.42 0.12
C LEU A 49 -11.98 -18.24 -0.38
N ILE A 50 -11.48 -19.17 -1.18
CA ILE A 50 -10.14 -19.08 -1.77
C ILE A 50 -10.04 -17.83 -2.67
N LEU A 51 -11.09 -17.54 -3.43
CA LEU A 51 -11.13 -16.38 -4.31
C LEU A 51 -11.17 -15.07 -3.51
N MET A 52 -11.97 -15.00 -2.45
CA MET A 52 -12.00 -13.86 -1.51
C MET A 52 -10.65 -13.65 -0.81
N LEU A 53 -9.98 -14.72 -0.39
CA LEU A 53 -8.66 -14.67 0.22
C LEU A 53 -7.60 -14.20 -0.78
N SER A 54 -7.61 -14.76 -2.00
CA SER A 54 -6.66 -14.41 -3.06
C SER A 54 -6.79 -12.95 -3.47
N PHE A 55 -8.02 -12.47 -3.71
CA PHE A 55 -8.27 -11.06 -4.00
C PHE A 55 -7.94 -10.18 -2.79
N GLY A 56 -8.33 -10.59 -1.58
CA GLY A 56 -8.07 -9.82 -0.36
C GLY A 56 -6.57 -9.60 -0.11
N VAL A 57 -5.76 -10.67 -0.20
CA VAL A 57 -4.30 -10.57 -0.01
C VAL A 57 -3.66 -9.74 -1.11
N THR A 58 -4.05 -9.96 -2.38
CA THR A 58 -3.46 -9.23 -3.52
C THR A 58 -3.75 -7.73 -3.44
N PHE A 59 -5.02 -7.34 -3.28
CA PHE A 59 -5.40 -5.93 -3.20
C PHE A 59 -4.92 -5.27 -1.91
N GLY A 60 -4.88 -6.01 -0.79
CA GLY A 60 -4.32 -5.53 0.48
C GLY A 60 -2.83 -5.18 0.40
N GLN A 61 -2.04 -5.94 -0.38
CA GLN A 61 -0.62 -5.60 -0.61
C GLN A 61 -0.48 -4.35 -1.50
N VAL A 62 -1.28 -4.25 -2.56
CA VAL A 62 -1.23 -3.12 -3.50
C VAL A 62 -1.59 -1.80 -2.82
N THR A 63 -2.63 -1.76 -2.00
CA THR A 63 -3.01 -0.52 -1.30
C THR A 63 -2.01 -0.09 -0.25
N VAL A 64 -1.36 -1.03 0.45
CA VAL A 64 -0.27 -0.71 1.38
C VAL A 64 0.91 -0.14 0.62
N MET A 65 1.32 -0.73 -0.51
CA MET A 65 2.40 -0.19 -1.34
C MET A 65 2.06 1.20 -1.89
N ALA A 66 0.85 1.39 -2.42
CA ALA A 66 0.39 2.68 -2.90
C ALA A 66 0.43 3.73 -1.78
N ALA A 67 -0.04 3.39 -0.58
CA ALA A 67 -0.03 4.30 0.56
C ALA A 67 1.40 4.65 1.02
N VAL A 68 2.33 3.69 0.97
CA VAL A 68 3.75 3.95 1.28
C VAL A 68 4.37 4.89 0.24
N LEU A 69 4.12 4.67 -1.06
CA LEU A 69 4.60 5.53 -2.13
C LEU A 69 4.02 6.95 -2.04
N SER A 70 2.72 7.09 -1.80
CA SER A 70 2.09 8.40 -1.59
C SER A 70 2.60 9.11 -0.34
N LEU A 71 2.97 8.36 0.71
CA LEU A 71 3.59 8.93 1.90
C LEU A 71 5.02 9.39 1.64
N ALA A 72 5.79 8.65 0.82
CA ALA A 72 7.12 9.06 0.39
C ALA A 72 7.07 10.36 -0.44
N ASP A 73 6.10 10.47 -1.34
CA ASP A 73 5.86 11.67 -2.15
C ASP A 73 5.46 12.87 -1.26
N SER A 74 4.55 12.66 -0.31
CA SER A 74 4.13 13.69 0.65
C SER A 74 5.27 14.14 1.58
N LYS A 75 6.20 13.23 1.91
CA LYS A 75 7.36 13.51 2.78
C LYS A 75 8.56 14.06 2.01
N GLY A 76 8.54 14.04 0.68
CA GLY A 76 9.43 14.79 -0.21
C GLY A 76 9.26 16.31 -0.13
N GLY A 77 8.22 16.79 0.57
CA GLY A 77 8.01 18.20 0.92
C GLY A 77 8.84 18.72 2.09
N GLY A 78 9.80 17.94 2.60
CA GLY A 78 10.85 18.48 3.45
C GLY A 78 11.85 19.23 2.60
N ASP A 79 11.56 20.51 2.33
CA ASP A 79 12.36 21.49 1.60
C ASP A 79 13.66 20.90 1.01
N ALA A 80 13.54 20.20 -0.12
CA ALA A 80 14.68 19.63 -0.82
C ALA A 80 15.68 20.75 -1.21
N ASN A 81 15.17 21.99 -1.30
CA ASN A 81 15.97 23.18 -1.45
C ASN A 81 16.66 23.63 -0.16
N SER A 82 16.23 23.30 1.06
CA SER A 82 16.95 23.72 2.28
C SER A 82 18.40 23.22 2.35
N ARG A 83 18.71 22.08 1.73
CA ARG A 83 20.08 21.53 1.64
C ARG A 83 20.85 22.14 0.47
N LEU A 84 20.19 22.33 -0.67
CA LEU A 84 20.78 22.97 -1.86
C LEU A 84 21.00 24.47 -1.65
N GLU A 85 20.10 25.15 -0.94
CA GLU A 85 20.17 26.54 -0.53
C GLU A 85 21.22 26.73 0.56
N ARG A 86 21.34 25.81 1.53
CA ARG A 86 22.51 25.80 2.44
C ARG A 86 23.82 25.64 1.68
N TRP A 87 23.86 24.75 0.69
CA TRP A 87 25.04 24.53 -0.12
C TRP A 87 25.38 25.72 -1.01
N LYS A 88 24.39 26.33 -1.64
CA LYS A 88 24.52 27.59 -2.41
C LYS A 88 24.89 28.77 -1.52
N ALA A 89 24.44 28.79 -0.27
CA ALA A 89 24.80 29.80 0.74
C ALA A 89 26.19 29.57 1.34
N GLY A 90 26.95 28.58 0.88
CA GLY A 90 28.33 28.34 1.32
C GLY A 90 28.45 27.62 2.66
N HIS A 91 27.36 27.11 3.24
CA HIS A 91 27.37 26.37 4.51
C HIS A 91 27.62 24.85 4.34
N SER A 92 28.26 24.46 3.25
CA SER A 92 28.50 23.06 2.97
C SER A 92 29.79 22.57 3.62
N ALA A 93 29.59 21.90 4.75
CA ALA A 93 30.51 20.88 5.24
C ALA A 93 31.95 21.37 5.47
N GLU A 94 32.11 22.57 6.03
CA GLU A 94 33.22 22.75 6.95
C GLU A 94 32.96 21.76 8.10
N LEU A 95 33.71 20.67 8.10
CA LEU A 95 34.02 19.95 9.33
C LEU A 95 34.59 21.04 10.24
N ASP A 96 33.74 21.52 11.14
CA ASP A 96 34.12 22.40 12.22
C ASP A 96 35.16 21.61 13.01
N GLU A 97 36.44 21.86 12.71
CA GLU A 97 37.60 21.13 13.23
C GLU A 97 37.63 21.23 14.77
N ASP A 98 36.93 22.23 15.32
CA ASP A 98 36.78 22.52 16.75
C ASP A 98 35.54 21.88 17.40
N ARG A 99 34.67 21.17 16.64
CA ARG A 99 33.53 20.43 17.23
C ARG A 99 33.77 18.92 17.24
N PRO A 100 33.94 18.29 18.42
CA PRO A 100 34.01 16.83 18.51
C PRO A 100 32.67 16.20 18.11
N LEU A 101 32.74 15.16 17.28
CA LEU A 101 31.59 14.40 16.81
C LEU A 101 30.84 13.78 18.00
N PRO A 102 29.49 13.85 18.03
CA PRO A 102 28.67 13.16 19.03
C PRO A 102 28.67 11.63 18.85
#